data_AF-A0A3B6C2U3-F1
#
_entry.id   AF-A0A3B6C2U3-F1
#
_cell.length_a   1.000
_cell.length_b   1.000
_cell.length_c   1.000
_cell.angle_alpha   90.00
_cell.angle_beta   90.00
_cell.angle_gamma   90.00
#
_symmetry.space_group_name_H-M   'P 1'
#
loop_
_entity.id
_entity.type
_entity.pdbx_description
1 polymer ?
#
loop_
_entity_poly.entity_id
_entity_poly.type
_entity_poly.pdbx_seq_one_letter_code
_entity_poly.pdbx_strand_id
1 'polypeptide(L)'
;MNVIHNIKAQVEAVCRQTVSCADILAVAARDSVVALGGPSWTVPLGRRDSTTASLSLANSDLPPPSFDVANLTSNFAAKGLSVTDMVALSGAHTIGQAQCQNFRDRLYNETNIGTAFATSLKANCPRPTGSGDSSLAPLDTTTPNSFDNAYYRNLMSQKGLLHYDQVLINDGGTAGLVRTYSSGSARFNRDFMGAMVRMGSISPLTGMQGQVRLSCSRVN
;
A
#
# COMPACT_ATOMS: atom_id res chain seq x y z
N MET A 1 -4.07 1.35 -15.36
CA MET A 1 -5.55 1.20 -15.38
C MET A 1 -6.08 0.17 -16.38
N ASN A 2 -5.34 -0.23 -17.42
CA ASN A 2 -5.82 -1.18 -18.44
C ASN A 2 -6.34 -2.51 -17.89
N VAL A 3 -5.72 -3.05 -16.85
CA VAL A 3 -6.15 -4.31 -16.20
C VAL A 3 -7.59 -4.20 -15.68
N ILE A 4 -7.92 -3.14 -14.94
CA ILE A 4 -9.26 -2.93 -14.38
C ILE A 4 -10.30 -2.72 -15.48
N HIS A 5 -9.96 -2.00 -16.55
CA HIS A 5 -10.86 -1.85 -17.69
C HIS A 5 -11.15 -3.17 -18.38
N ASN A 6 -10.14 -4.03 -18.56
CA ASN A 6 -10.32 -5.33 -19.17
C ASN A 6 -11.16 -6.27 -18.29
N ILE A 7 -10.89 -6.32 -16.98
CA ILE A 7 -11.71 -7.08 -16.02
C ILE A 7 -13.17 -6.59 -16.10
N LYS A 8 -13.39 -5.27 -16.06
CA LYS A 8 -14.72 -4.70 -16.14
C LYS A 8 -15.46 -5.10 -17.42
N ALA A 9 -14.79 -5.02 -18.57
CA ALA A 9 -15.39 -5.42 -19.84
C ALA A 9 -15.82 -6.89 -19.86
N GLN A 10 -14.99 -7.80 -19.32
CA GLN A 10 -15.33 -9.21 -19.23
C GLN A 10 -16.50 -9.45 -18.26
N VAL A 11 -16.49 -8.81 -17.09
CA VAL A 11 -17.56 -8.95 -16.10
C VAL A 11 -18.90 -8.41 -16.64
N GLU A 12 -18.89 -7.30 -17.37
CA GLU A 12 -20.07 -6.75 -18.03
C GLU A 12 -20.64 -7.66 -19.13
N ALA A 13 -19.78 -8.41 -19.82
CA ALA A 13 -20.23 -9.39 -20.82
C ALA A 13 -20.94 -10.60 -20.18
N VAL A 14 -20.64 -10.91 -18.92
CA VAL A 14 -21.26 -12.00 -18.16
C VAL A 14 -22.51 -11.54 -17.40
N CYS A 15 -22.41 -10.41 -16.71
CA CYS A 15 -23.46 -9.88 -15.83
C CYS A 15 -23.51 -8.36 -15.91
N ARG A 16 -24.17 -7.88 -16.98
CA ARG A 16 -24.26 -6.46 -17.30
C ARG A 16 -24.78 -5.63 -16.12
N GLN A 17 -24.12 -4.52 -15.87
CA GLN A 17 -24.47 -3.49 -14.88
C GLN A 17 -24.73 -4.02 -13.46
N THR A 18 -24.07 -5.14 -13.10
CA THR A 18 -24.27 -5.81 -11.81
C THR A 18 -23.12 -5.56 -10.85
N VAL A 19 -21.87 -5.70 -11.31
CA VAL A 19 -20.68 -5.61 -10.44
C VAL A 19 -20.05 -4.22 -10.55
N SER A 20 -19.91 -3.52 -9.41
CA SER A 20 -19.30 -2.19 -9.36
C SER A 20 -17.78 -2.23 -9.61
N CYS A 21 -17.24 -1.12 -10.08
CA CYS A 21 -15.79 -0.95 -10.20
C CYS A 21 -15.09 -0.93 -8.84
N ALA A 22 -15.77 -0.43 -7.80
CA ALA A 22 -15.29 -0.48 -6.42
C ALA A 22 -15.08 -1.92 -5.94
N ASP A 23 -16.02 -2.83 -6.21
CA ASP A 23 -15.87 -4.25 -5.84
C ASP A 23 -14.83 -4.97 -6.70
N ILE A 24 -14.73 -4.65 -7.99
CA ILE A 24 -13.65 -5.18 -8.86
C ILE A 24 -12.27 -4.82 -8.30
N LEU A 25 -12.06 -3.57 -7.88
CA LEU A 25 -10.79 -3.14 -7.29
C LEU A 25 -10.48 -3.89 -5.99
N ALA A 26 -11.48 -4.07 -5.13
CA ALA A 26 -11.31 -4.78 -3.86
C ALA A 26 -10.94 -6.26 -4.07
N VAL A 27 -11.61 -6.94 -5.01
CA VAL A 27 -11.32 -8.34 -5.36
C VAL A 27 -9.95 -8.46 -6.03
N ALA A 28 -9.65 -7.60 -7.01
CA ALA A 28 -8.37 -7.60 -7.71
C ALA A 28 -7.18 -7.38 -6.75
N ALA A 29 -7.35 -6.53 -5.72
CA ALA A 29 -6.33 -6.35 -4.68
C ALA A 29 -6.08 -7.64 -3.89
N ARG A 30 -7.14 -8.34 -3.46
CA ARG A 30 -7.02 -9.62 -2.76
C ARG A 30 -6.37 -10.68 -3.64
N ASP A 31 -6.84 -10.84 -4.87
CA ASP A 31 -6.32 -11.83 -5.81
C ASP A 31 -4.86 -11.56 -6.18
N SER A 32 -4.44 -10.29 -6.27
CA SER A 32 -3.03 -9.93 -6.51
C SER A 32 -2.13 -10.34 -5.35
N VAL A 33 -2.57 -10.16 -4.09
CA VAL A 33 -1.81 -10.61 -2.92
C VAL A 33 -1.67 -12.13 -2.92
N VAL A 34 -2.74 -12.87 -3.21
CA VAL A 34 -2.72 -14.35 -3.29
C VAL A 34 -1.81 -14.82 -4.42
N ALA A 35 -1.89 -14.20 -5.60
CA ALA A 35 -1.05 -14.55 -6.74
C ALA A 35 0.45 -14.36 -6.47
N LEU A 36 0.81 -13.49 -5.53
CA LEU A 36 2.18 -13.23 -5.09
C LEU A 36 2.57 -14.03 -3.84
N GLY A 37 1.77 -15.03 -3.43
CA GLY A 37 2.07 -15.94 -2.32
C GLY A 37 1.57 -15.49 -0.95
N GLY A 38 0.82 -14.39 -0.90
CA GLY A 38 0.26 -13.84 0.34
C GLY A 38 -1.02 -14.55 0.81
N PRO A 39 -1.57 -14.13 1.96
CA PRO A 39 -2.79 -14.72 2.50
C PRO A 39 -4.02 -14.35 1.66
N SER A 40 -5.02 -15.24 1.67
CA SER A 40 -6.35 -14.94 1.12
C SER A 40 -7.32 -14.57 2.24
N TRP A 41 -8.25 -13.66 1.95
CA TRP A 41 -9.34 -13.30 2.85
C TRP A 41 -10.65 -13.18 2.08
N THR A 42 -11.77 -13.28 2.80
CA THR A 42 -13.10 -12.98 2.24
C THR A 42 -13.24 -11.48 2.06
N VAL A 43 -13.48 -11.05 0.82
CA VAL A 43 -13.75 -9.65 0.49
C VAL A 43 -15.25 -9.39 0.64
N PRO A 44 -15.69 -8.51 1.57
CA PRO A 44 -17.09 -8.06 1.58
C PRO A 44 -17.41 -7.33 0.28
N LEU A 45 -18.54 -7.64 -0.35
CA LEU A 45 -18.99 -7.04 -1.62
C LEU A 45 -20.27 -6.20 -1.40
N GLY A 46 -20.72 -5.53 -2.46
CA GLY A 46 -21.92 -4.69 -2.47
C GLY A 46 -21.61 -3.19 -2.46
N ARG A 47 -20.35 -2.80 -2.72
CA ARG A 47 -20.01 -1.37 -2.89
C ARG A 47 -20.61 -0.84 -4.17
N ARG A 48 -20.88 0.45 -4.22
CA ARG A 48 -21.32 1.18 -5.41
C ARG A 48 -20.31 2.24 -5.80
N ASP A 49 -20.33 2.59 -7.07
CA ASP A 49 -19.40 3.54 -7.66
C ASP A 49 -19.87 4.98 -7.44
N SER A 50 -18.93 5.86 -7.11
CA SER A 50 -19.20 7.29 -6.96
C SER A 50 -19.61 7.94 -8.29
N THR A 51 -20.13 9.16 -8.24
CA THR A 51 -20.32 10.04 -9.40
C THR A 51 -19.32 11.19 -9.43
N THR A 52 -18.46 11.28 -8.41
CA THR A 52 -17.47 12.35 -8.23
C THR A 52 -16.10 11.76 -7.87
N ALA A 53 -15.06 12.59 -8.01
CA ALA A 53 -13.72 12.35 -7.51
C ALA A 53 -13.24 13.63 -6.80
N SER A 54 -12.30 13.52 -5.86
CA SER A 54 -11.80 14.65 -5.10
C SER A 54 -10.27 14.68 -5.09
N LEU A 55 -9.70 15.61 -5.85
CA LEU A 55 -8.26 15.85 -5.87
C LEU A 55 -7.75 16.40 -4.54
N SER A 56 -8.52 17.27 -3.89
CA SER A 56 -8.14 17.85 -2.60
C SER A 56 -8.06 16.77 -1.53
N LEU A 57 -9.05 15.86 -1.44
CA LEU A 57 -9.01 14.75 -0.49
C LEU A 57 -7.88 13.77 -0.81
N ALA A 58 -7.58 13.52 -2.09
CA ALA A 58 -6.43 12.68 -2.44
C ALA A 58 -5.11 13.28 -1.92
N ASN A 59 -4.93 14.61 -2.05
CA ASN A 59 -3.73 15.30 -1.58
C ASN A 59 -3.65 15.43 -0.06
N SER A 60 -4.78 15.52 0.65
CA SER A 60 -4.79 15.65 2.11
C SER A 60 -4.77 14.31 2.85
N ASP A 61 -5.39 13.28 2.27
CA ASP A 61 -5.67 12.05 2.99
C ASP A 61 -4.64 10.94 2.72
N LEU A 62 -3.90 11.00 1.61
CA LEU A 62 -2.86 10.01 1.31
C LEU A 62 -1.55 10.35 2.02
N PRO A 63 -0.96 9.43 2.79
CA PRO A 63 0.29 9.70 3.50
C PRO A 63 1.47 9.80 2.50
N PRO A 64 2.24 10.91 2.49
CA PRO A 64 3.45 11.01 1.70
C PRO A 64 4.59 10.17 2.31
N PRO A 65 5.64 9.84 1.51
CA PRO A 65 6.78 9.04 1.95
C PRO A 65 7.52 9.59 3.17
N SER A 66 7.41 10.91 3.43
CA SER A 66 8.13 11.67 4.45
C SER A 66 7.45 11.73 5.83
N PHE A 67 6.28 11.12 6.02
CA PHE A 67 5.62 11.14 7.33
C PHE A 67 6.39 10.37 8.42
N ASP A 68 6.41 10.95 9.62
CA ASP A 68 6.84 10.27 10.84
C ASP A 68 5.72 9.39 11.43
N VAL A 69 6.02 8.65 12.50
CA VAL A 69 5.06 7.73 13.15
C VAL A 69 3.82 8.46 13.68
N ALA A 70 3.97 9.67 14.22
CA ALA A 70 2.86 10.44 14.76
C ALA A 70 1.88 10.89 13.67
N ASN A 71 2.40 11.38 12.54
CA ASN A 71 1.60 11.77 11.39
C ASN A 71 0.94 10.57 10.71
N LEU A 72 1.65 9.44 10.55
CA LEU A 72 1.05 8.19 10.05
C LEU A 72 -0.08 7.71 10.96
N THR A 73 0.15 7.70 12.28
CA THR A 73 -0.85 7.26 13.25
C THR A 73 -2.10 8.11 13.16
N SER A 74 -1.95 9.44 13.10
CA SER A 74 -3.07 10.38 12.99
C SER A 74 -3.80 10.22 11.65
N ASN A 75 -3.07 10.04 10.54
CA ASN A 75 -3.64 9.85 9.21
C ASN A 75 -4.46 8.55 9.11
N PHE A 76 -3.94 7.43 9.62
CA PHE A 76 -4.67 6.16 9.66
C PHE A 76 -5.85 6.19 10.63
N ALA A 77 -5.69 6.82 11.80
CA ALA A 77 -6.79 7.00 12.76
C ALA A 77 -7.94 7.82 12.18
N ALA A 78 -7.66 8.83 11.35
CA ALA A 78 -8.68 9.60 10.63
C ALA A 78 -9.51 8.74 9.64
N LYS A 79 -9.01 7.55 9.28
CA LYS A 79 -9.72 6.53 8.49
C LYS A 79 -10.29 5.39 9.33
N GLY A 80 -10.28 5.52 10.65
CA GLY A 80 -10.75 4.49 11.58
C GLY A 80 -9.84 3.26 11.66
N LEU A 81 -8.56 3.40 11.26
CA LEU A 81 -7.57 2.33 11.30
C LEU A 81 -6.65 2.50 12.52
N SER A 82 -6.41 1.40 13.22
CA SER A 82 -5.54 1.37 14.41
C SER A 82 -4.06 1.43 14.05
N VAL A 83 -3.19 1.65 15.03
CA VAL A 83 -1.72 1.52 14.86
C VAL A 83 -1.34 0.12 14.38
N THR A 84 -2.06 -0.93 14.82
CA THR A 84 -1.81 -2.30 14.33
C THR A 84 -2.17 -2.44 12.85
N ASP A 85 -3.27 -1.83 12.42
CA ASP A 85 -3.66 -1.78 11.01
C ASP A 85 -2.63 -1.02 10.18
N MET A 86 -2.18 0.13 10.67
CA MET A 86 -1.14 0.93 10.02
C MET A 86 0.13 0.11 9.78
N VAL A 87 0.71 -0.49 10.82
CA VAL A 87 1.95 -1.27 10.68
C VAL A 87 1.74 -2.52 9.81
N ALA A 88 0.57 -3.16 9.88
CA ALA A 88 0.25 -4.30 9.02
C ALA A 88 0.13 -3.86 7.55
N LEU A 89 -0.61 -2.80 7.25
CA LEU A 89 -0.83 -2.30 5.89
C LEU A 89 0.44 -1.73 5.26
N SER A 90 1.35 -1.13 6.05
CA SER A 90 2.70 -0.80 5.58
C SER A 90 3.46 -2.02 5.05
N GLY A 91 3.15 -3.22 5.54
CA GLY A 91 3.67 -4.49 5.04
C GLY A 91 3.32 -4.79 3.58
N ALA A 92 2.37 -4.08 2.96
CA ALA A 92 2.13 -4.16 1.52
C ALA A 92 3.38 -3.81 0.69
N HIS A 93 4.32 -3.07 1.28
CA HIS A 93 5.64 -2.77 0.70
C HIS A 93 6.59 -3.96 0.61
N THR A 94 6.17 -5.16 1.03
CA THR A 94 6.89 -6.41 0.71
C THR A 94 6.94 -6.70 -0.80
N ILE A 95 6.11 -6.03 -1.60
CA ILE A 95 6.09 -6.15 -3.06
C ILE A 95 6.12 -4.77 -3.74
N GLY A 96 6.55 -4.76 -4.98
CA GLY A 96 6.48 -3.58 -5.84
C GLY A 96 7.69 -2.65 -5.72
N GLN A 97 7.54 -1.44 -6.24
CA GLN A 97 8.64 -0.52 -6.49
C GLN A 97 8.27 0.92 -6.14
N ALA A 98 9.28 1.72 -5.80
CA ALA A 98 9.15 3.17 -5.65
C ALA A 98 10.09 3.89 -6.62
N GLN A 99 9.68 5.08 -7.03
CA GLN A 99 10.51 5.99 -7.80
C GLN A 99 11.52 6.71 -6.90
N CYS A 100 12.72 6.97 -7.43
CA CYS A 100 13.81 7.66 -6.74
C CYS A 100 13.37 8.95 -6.05
N GLN A 101 12.52 9.75 -6.70
CA GLN A 101 12.00 10.99 -6.10
C GLN A 101 11.33 10.81 -4.73
N ASN A 102 10.78 9.62 -4.45
CA ASN A 102 10.05 9.35 -3.21
C ASN A 102 10.97 8.92 -2.05
N PHE A 103 12.24 8.58 -2.30
CA PHE A 103 13.19 8.15 -1.26
C PHE A 103 14.54 8.86 -1.31
N ARG A 104 14.76 9.75 -2.29
CA ARG A 104 16.02 10.49 -2.45
C ARG A 104 16.41 11.27 -1.19
N ASP A 105 15.47 11.97 -0.58
CA ASP A 105 15.76 12.78 0.62
C ASP A 105 16.29 11.90 1.74
N ARG A 106 15.66 10.75 1.98
CA ARG A 106 16.16 9.74 2.91
C ARG A 106 17.55 9.24 2.53
N LEU A 107 17.75 8.87 1.27
CA LEU A 107 18.98 8.30 0.76
C LEU A 107 20.23 9.19 1.01
N TYR A 108 20.04 10.51 1.01
CA TYR A 108 21.15 11.46 1.11
C TYR A 108 21.20 12.24 2.43
N ASN A 109 20.10 12.34 3.18
CA ASN A 109 20.03 13.21 4.35
C ASN A 109 19.76 12.46 5.67
N GLU A 110 19.38 11.18 5.65
CA GLU A 110 19.13 10.41 6.87
C GLU A 110 20.29 9.48 7.23
N THR A 111 20.42 9.20 8.53
CA THR A 111 21.51 8.38 9.12
C THR A 111 21.08 6.98 9.53
N ASN A 112 19.78 6.70 9.52
CA ASN A 112 19.16 5.41 9.87
C ASN A 112 18.96 4.49 8.66
N ILE A 113 19.85 4.59 7.66
CA ILE A 113 19.87 3.75 6.47
C ILE A 113 21.22 3.00 6.41
N GLY A 114 21.18 1.69 6.20
CA GLY A 114 22.39 0.87 6.11
C GLY A 114 23.31 1.38 4.99
N THR A 115 24.57 1.66 5.31
CA THR A 115 25.51 2.32 4.37
C THR A 115 25.71 1.56 3.06
N ALA A 116 25.80 0.23 3.11
CA ALA A 116 25.89 -0.61 1.91
C ALA A 116 24.61 -0.53 1.06
N PHE A 117 23.43 -0.54 1.71
CA PHE A 117 22.15 -0.42 1.03
C PHE A 117 21.99 0.96 0.37
N ALA A 118 22.28 2.04 1.09
CA ALA A 118 22.31 3.39 0.54
C ALA A 118 23.26 3.49 -0.66
N THR A 119 24.46 2.92 -0.57
CA THR A 119 25.44 2.93 -1.66
C THR A 119 24.91 2.23 -2.91
N SER A 120 24.23 1.09 -2.74
CA SER A 120 23.63 0.35 -3.87
C SER A 120 22.53 1.13 -4.61
N LEU A 121 21.79 1.99 -3.91
CA LEU A 121 20.71 2.80 -4.50
C LEU A 121 21.23 4.03 -5.25
N LYS A 122 22.35 4.63 -4.81
CA LYS A 122 22.90 5.87 -5.39
C LYS A 122 23.27 5.77 -6.86
N ALA A 123 23.60 4.57 -7.34
CA ALA A 123 23.91 4.34 -8.76
C ALA A 123 22.73 4.69 -9.68
N ASN A 124 21.49 4.40 -9.24
CA ASN A 124 20.27 4.61 -10.02
C ASN A 124 19.40 5.76 -9.49
N CYS A 125 19.79 6.39 -8.40
CA CYS A 125 19.06 7.50 -7.78
C CYS A 125 20.02 8.67 -7.47
N PRO A 126 20.38 9.49 -8.47
CA PRO A 126 21.30 10.63 -8.30
C PRO A 126 20.78 11.67 -7.30
N ARG A 127 21.71 12.39 -6.66
CA ARG A 127 21.40 13.44 -5.66
C ARG A 127 20.66 14.65 -6.23
N PRO A 128 20.99 15.18 -7.42
CA PRO A 128 20.26 16.32 -7.95
C PRO A 128 18.80 15.94 -8.29
N THR A 129 17.84 16.70 -7.76
CA THR A 129 16.43 16.61 -8.16
C THR A 129 16.28 16.84 -9.67
N GLY A 130 15.39 16.10 -10.33
CA GLY A 130 15.25 16.12 -11.79
C GLY A 130 16.14 15.10 -12.51
N SER A 131 17.09 14.47 -11.81
CA SER A 131 17.96 13.43 -12.36
C SER A 131 17.57 12.05 -11.85
N GLY A 132 17.12 11.19 -12.77
CA GLY A 132 16.70 9.82 -12.43
C GLY A 132 15.46 9.76 -11.53
N ASP A 133 14.62 10.80 -11.47
CA ASP A 133 13.43 10.86 -10.60
C ASP A 133 12.52 9.63 -10.75
N SER A 134 12.31 9.18 -11.99
CA SER A 134 11.49 8.03 -12.34
C SER A 134 12.20 6.67 -12.23
N SER A 135 13.49 6.64 -11.91
CA SER A 135 14.22 5.39 -11.69
C SER A 135 13.59 4.59 -10.57
N LEU A 136 13.39 3.29 -10.80
CA LEU A 136 12.69 2.40 -9.89
C LEU A 136 13.68 1.65 -8.99
N ALA A 137 13.32 1.51 -7.72
CA ALA A 137 13.94 0.60 -6.78
C ALA A 137 12.86 -0.26 -6.10
N PRO A 138 13.15 -1.53 -5.77
CA PRO A 138 12.19 -2.37 -5.07
C PRO A 138 11.97 -1.87 -3.64
N LEU A 139 10.71 -1.85 -3.20
CA LEU A 139 10.34 -1.52 -1.80
C LEU A 139 10.89 -2.57 -0.82
N ASP A 140 10.92 -3.83 -1.26
CA ASP A 140 11.58 -4.94 -0.57
C ASP A 140 12.81 -5.41 -1.36
N THR A 141 14.01 -5.16 -0.82
CA THR A 141 15.26 -5.56 -1.47
C THR A 141 15.56 -7.06 -1.38
N THR A 142 14.81 -7.82 -0.60
CA THR A 142 15.05 -9.24 -0.30
C THR A 142 14.16 -10.12 -1.19
N THR A 143 12.86 -9.84 -1.25
CA THR A 143 11.88 -10.62 -2.04
C THR A 143 10.90 -9.71 -2.81
N PRO A 144 11.36 -8.91 -3.78
CA PRO A 144 10.60 -7.80 -4.38
C PRO A 144 9.25 -8.16 -5.05
N ASN A 145 9.04 -9.44 -5.36
CA ASN A 145 7.85 -9.96 -6.03
C ASN A 145 7.19 -11.11 -5.24
N SER A 146 7.44 -11.22 -3.94
CA SER A 146 6.78 -12.20 -3.08
C SER A 146 6.14 -11.51 -1.89
N PHE A 147 4.87 -11.80 -1.64
CA PHE A 147 4.16 -11.24 -0.51
C PHE A 147 4.52 -12.03 0.76
N ASP A 148 5.49 -11.54 1.51
CA ASP A 148 5.98 -12.19 2.72
C ASP A 148 6.35 -11.17 3.83
N ASN A 149 7.12 -11.57 4.84
CA ASN A 149 7.50 -10.71 5.96
C ASN A 149 8.93 -10.13 5.85
N ALA A 150 9.60 -10.25 4.71
CA ALA A 150 10.93 -9.73 4.46
C ALA A 150 10.98 -8.20 4.55
N TYR A 151 9.90 -7.50 4.20
CA TYR A 151 9.72 -6.08 4.50
C TYR A 151 10.13 -5.73 5.94
N TYR A 152 9.58 -6.44 6.94
CA TYR A 152 9.89 -6.17 8.34
C TYR A 152 11.32 -6.59 8.72
N ARG A 153 11.86 -7.66 8.11
CA ARG A 153 13.27 -8.05 8.28
C ARG A 153 14.24 -7.00 7.71
N ASN A 154 13.84 -6.32 6.63
CA ASN A 154 14.60 -5.20 6.07
C ASN A 154 14.59 -4.01 7.03
N LEU A 155 13.45 -3.67 7.65
CA LEU A 155 13.37 -2.57 8.63
C LEU A 155 14.33 -2.78 9.81
N MET A 156 14.37 -4.02 10.34
CA MET A 156 15.29 -4.43 11.41
C MET A 156 16.77 -4.28 11.01
N SER A 157 17.06 -4.30 9.72
CA SER A 157 18.41 -4.20 9.15
C SER A 157 18.71 -2.82 8.55
N GLN A 158 17.90 -1.79 8.85
CA GLN A 158 18.02 -0.43 8.28
C GLN A 158 17.93 -0.38 6.75
N LYS A 159 17.15 -1.31 6.17
CA LYS A 159 16.92 -1.45 4.72
C LYS A 159 15.47 -1.13 4.31
N GLY A 160 14.68 -0.43 5.14
CA GLY A 160 13.45 0.20 4.64
C GLY A 160 13.81 1.15 3.49
N LEU A 161 12.96 1.32 2.48
CA LEU A 161 13.28 2.19 1.34
C LEU A 161 12.84 3.64 1.60
N LEU A 162 11.58 3.83 2.01
CA LEU A 162 11.02 5.15 2.27
C LEU A 162 11.31 5.61 3.70
N HIS A 163 11.18 6.91 3.96
CA HIS A 163 11.31 7.45 5.32
C HIS A 163 10.28 6.83 6.26
N TYR A 164 9.00 6.84 5.87
CA TYR A 164 7.96 6.26 6.73
C TYR A 164 8.15 4.76 7.00
N ASP A 165 8.82 4.02 6.11
CA ASP A 165 9.11 2.61 6.35
C ASP A 165 10.06 2.48 7.55
N GLN A 166 11.14 3.25 7.52
CA GLN A 166 12.20 3.12 8.50
C GLN A 166 11.83 3.69 9.86
N VAL A 167 10.93 4.68 9.94
CA VAL A 167 10.48 5.20 11.23
C VAL A 167 9.60 4.23 12.02
N LEU A 168 9.04 3.18 11.39
CA LEU A 168 8.23 2.16 12.10
C LEU A 168 9.03 1.36 13.14
N ILE A 169 10.37 1.36 13.09
CA ILE A 169 11.21 0.71 14.10
C ILE A 169 11.72 1.69 15.17
N ASN A 170 11.44 2.98 15.05
CA ASN A 170 11.96 4.03 15.94
C ASN A 170 11.06 4.32 17.16
N ASP A 171 9.76 3.99 17.09
CA ASP A 171 8.80 4.19 18.19
C ASP A 171 8.54 2.88 18.95
N GLY A 172 8.41 2.94 20.28
CA GLY A 172 8.30 1.75 21.12
C GLY A 172 7.09 0.85 20.81
N GLY A 173 5.95 1.45 20.42
CA GLY A 173 4.72 0.73 20.11
C GLY A 173 4.77 0.06 18.74
N THR A 174 5.17 0.79 17.71
CA THR A 174 5.30 0.26 16.34
C THR A 174 6.47 -0.73 16.22
N ALA A 175 7.59 -0.47 16.90
CA ALA A 175 8.75 -1.36 16.88
C ALA A 175 8.46 -2.75 17.46
N GLY A 176 7.55 -2.84 18.44
CA GLY A 176 7.08 -4.12 18.97
C GLY A 176 6.37 -4.98 17.91
N LEU A 177 5.51 -4.35 17.09
CA LEU A 177 4.82 -5.00 15.97
C LEU A 177 5.80 -5.39 14.86
N VAL A 178 6.73 -4.50 14.48
CA VAL A 178 7.76 -4.79 13.47
C VAL A 178 8.60 -6.00 13.88
N ARG A 179 9.08 -6.05 15.13
CA ARG A 179 9.80 -7.23 15.66
C ARG A 179 8.96 -8.49 15.56
N THR A 180 7.70 -8.43 15.98
CA THR A 180 6.78 -9.57 15.94
C THR A 180 6.61 -10.08 14.50
N TYR A 181 6.31 -9.20 13.55
CA TYR A 181 6.13 -9.57 12.15
C TYR A 181 7.42 -10.07 11.49
N SER A 182 8.59 -9.52 11.86
CA SER A 182 9.89 -9.99 11.35
C SER A 182 10.24 -11.42 11.82
N SER A 183 9.76 -11.83 12.99
CA SER A 183 10.05 -13.15 13.59
C SER A 183 9.22 -14.29 12.97
N GLY A 184 8.11 -13.97 12.31
CA GLY A 184 7.26 -14.95 11.64
C GLY A 184 6.07 -14.32 10.92
N SER A 185 5.65 -14.94 9.81
CA SER A 185 4.61 -14.40 8.93
C SER A 185 3.18 -14.61 9.44
N ALA A 186 2.93 -15.56 10.35
CA ALA A 186 1.57 -15.90 10.78
C ALA A 186 0.81 -14.72 11.39
N ARG A 187 1.48 -13.96 12.26
CA ARG A 187 0.90 -12.80 12.93
C ARG A 187 0.70 -11.63 11.96
N PHE A 188 1.68 -11.39 11.08
CA PHE A 188 1.57 -10.41 10.00
C PHE A 188 0.40 -10.71 9.07
N ASN A 189 0.32 -11.93 8.53
CA ASN A 189 -0.73 -12.35 7.60
C ASN A 189 -2.12 -12.15 8.19
N ARG A 190 -2.32 -12.55 9.46
CA ARG A 190 -3.59 -12.38 10.14
C ARG A 190 -4.00 -10.92 10.28
N ASP A 191 -3.08 -10.09 10.75
CA ASP A 191 -3.38 -8.68 10.99
C ASP A 191 -3.53 -7.92 9.67
N PHE A 192 -2.75 -8.26 8.62
CA PHE A 192 -2.89 -7.75 7.27
C PHE A 192 -4.26 -8.06 6.66
N MET A 193 -4.72 -9.31 6.74
CA MET A 193 -6.07 -9.69 6.28
C MET A 193 -7.15 -8.86 6.98
N GLY A 194 -7.07 -8.76 8.31
CA GLY A 194 -8.03 -7.96 9.09
C GLY A 194 -8.01 -6.48 8.72
N ALA A 195 -6.81 -5.92 8.52
CA ALA A 195 -6.63 -4.52 8.14
C ALA A 195 -7.13 -4.24 6.72
N MET A 196 -6.90 -5.15 5.76
CA MET A 196 -7.42 -5.05 4.40
C MET A 196 -8.95 -5.07 4.36
N VAL A 197 -9.59 -5.91 5.19
CA VAL A 197 -11.05 -5.92 5.33
C VAL A 197 -11.55 -4.58 5.90
N ARG A 198 -10.93 -4.07 6.96
CA ARG A 198 -11.28 -2.76 7.55
C ARG A 198 -11.09 -1.62 6.55
N MET A 199 -9.97 -1.60 5.83
CA MET A 199 -9.67 -0.60 4.80
C MET A 199 -10.69 -0.66 3.65
N GLY A 200 -11.09 -1.86 3.22
CA GLY A 200 -12.14 -2.03 2.23
C GLY A 200 -13.52 -1.57 2.71
N SER A 201 -13.73 -1.37 4.01
CA SER A 201 -14.98 -0.93 4.62
C SER A 201 -15.01 0.56 4.96
N ILE A 202 -14.03 1.34 4.52
CA ILE A 202 -14.01 2.80 4.72
C ILE A 202 -15.10 3.45 3.83
N SER A 203 -16.12 4.02 4.47
CA SER A 203 -17.17 4.86 3.86
C SER A 203 -17.75 4.35 2.52
N PRO A 204 -18.23 3.10 2.43
CA PRO A 204 -18.75 2.57 1.17
C PRO A 204 -20.09 3.20 0.79
N LEU A 205 -20.29 3.44 -0.51
CA LEU A 205 -21.64 3.64 -1.05
C LEU A 205 -22.34 2.29 -1.15
N THR A 206 -23.56 2.18 -0.63
CA THR A 206 -24.32 0.93 -0.59
C THR A 206 -25.80 1.14 -0.96
N GLY A 207 -26.53 0.04 -1.16
CA GLY A 207 -27.97 0.08 -1.47
C GLY A 207 -28.25 0.82 -2.78
N MET A 208 -28.88 2.00 -2.70
CA MET A 208 -29.21 2.83 -3.87
C MET A 208 -28.23 4.01 -4.06
N GLN A 209 -27.22 4.18 -3.21
CA GLN A 209 -26.28 5.29 -3.30
C GLN A 209 -25.28 5.13 -4.46
N GLY A 210 -25.06 6.16 -5.27
CA GLY A 210 -24.15 6.06 -6.42
C GLY A 210 -24.69 5.15 -7.53
N GLN A 211 -23.81 4.47 -8.26
CA GLN A 211 -24.18 3.69 -9.46
C GLN A 211 -23.36 2.40 -9.59
N VAL A 212 -23.73 1.54 -10.55
CA VAL A 212 -22.81 0.53 -11.10
C VAL A 212 -22.36 1.06 -12.46
N ARG A 213 -21.08 1.46 -12.57
CA ARG A 213 -20.56 2.03 -13.81
C ARG A 213 -20.46 0.95 -14.88
N LEU A 214 -20.73 1.28 -16.15
CA LEU A 214 -20.45 0.41 -17.30
C LEU A 214 -18.97 0.45 -17.69
N SER A 215 -18.30 1.58 -17.45
CA SER A 215 -16.86 1.76 -17.62
C SER A 215 -16.28 2.45 -16.39
N CYS A 216 -15.21 1.91 -15.81
CA CYS A 216 -14.69 2.45 -14.54
C CYS A 216 -14.10 3.87 -14.66
N SER A 217 -13.72 4.30 -15.87
CA SER A 217 -13.11 5.61 -16.12
C SER A 217 -14.09 6.76 -16.26
N ARG A 218 -15.41 6.50 -16.29
CA ARG A 218 -16.43 7.54 -16.45
C ARG A 218 -17.70 7.22 -15.68
N VAL A 219 -18.45 8.26 -15.33
CA VAL A 219 -19.84 8.13 -14.87
C VAL A 219 -20.70 7.63 -16.04
N ASN A 220 -21.78 6.91 -15.72
CA ASN A 220 -22.74 6.45 -16.74
C ASN A 220 -23.42 7.61 -17.46
#